data_AF-A0A1Y4S5G5-F1
#
_entry.id   AF-A0A1Y4S5G5-F1
#
_cell.length_a   1.000
_cell.length_b   1.000
_cell.length_c   1.000
_cell.angle_alpha   90.00
_cell.angle_beta   90.00
_cell.angle_gamma   90.00
#
_symmetry.space_group_name_H-M   'P 1'
#
loop_
_entity.id
_entity.type
_entity.pdbx_description
1 polymer ?
#
loop_
_entity_poly.entity_id
_entity_poly.type
_entity_poly.pdbx_seq_one_letter_code
_entity_poly.pdbx_strand_id
1 'polypeptide(L)'
;MRKWLKKYWKPLVLLLIMGGFLLYPPLVLTEVRIDFEEEDYSAGKHWKALTSFTEHAGLDSVRDTYSKPGEARVFFWDLRFRDGRTLKRMDPIDYNSENEIRVKDMAFFINGFYAGKLEGEELMEAFSPNDQLQVYETDSGSMGLLIQGEDSQLIPTEAFQSFYSEIAGRYAWTGVFYLIPILAAAVFVLEFYRRRIWNRREGRLFLAVDTLLYLVGVAAIVLVLIGAFTGSSELNPDESESIYSVQYYISHWIAPDARELELEAYSAFGTARLTELNLFYFFAAQIARFFTFEHAARLFSVLMFAGLMYFLFWNLKKNRFLLCTLYLTPQVWYLYTYCTSDALDFAVGVLALYQIANPGSMLHRLARTGVNRRNIWKLLLLGFLFANIFMSKQNYYVLAIYAVLMLLAELPAVSKEERKRRFQTYLWLAGAALLFLGIRYIPEFLHYGIHRSQVLREMQEAIAIPKLNPASPPSEQSSAFNLYGKGVALSDLLFHKGLHKTLFRSFVGTYGSLQFPSPDWYCHLMGVLYLILLLGICWQVIREKGYAERKIKLALLFVCGLISYALVIYNAWFVDFQAQGRYMMPVLIFVAHAAVLKPETARQKWFQIVICATAVLSLYSFGVYCIPNIQPPY
;
A
#
# COMPACT_ATOMS: atom_id res chain seq x y z
N MET A 1 22.46 45.76 3.61
CA MET A 1 22.38 44.80 2.48
C MET A 1 22.89 43.39 2.80
N ARG A 2 24.17 43.17 3.15
CA ARG A 2 24.76 41.82 3.36
C ARG A 2 24.06 40.92 4.40
N LYS A 3 23.58 41.48 5.53
CA LYS A 3 22.82 40.74 6.56
C LYS A 3 21.39 40.38 6.12
N TRP A 4 20.77 41.23 5.30
CA TRP A 4 19.44 41.01 4.75
C TRP A 4 19.47 39.90 3.69
N LEU A 5 20.41 39.98 2.73
CA LEU A 5 20.63 38.89 1.77
C LEU A 5 20.94 37.55 2.48
N LYS A 6 21.79 37.53 3.50
CA LYS A 6 22.06 36.29 4.27
C LYS A 6 20.81 35.68 4.93
N LYS A 7 19.85 36.51 5.33
CA LYS A 7 18.61 36.06 6.00
C LYS A 7 17.52 35.65 5.01
N TYR A 8 17.43 36.31 3.86
CA TYR A 8 16.33 36.17 2.90
C TYR A 8 16.71 35.54 1.55
N TRP A 9 17.97 35.15 1.32
CA TRP A 9 18.34 34.57 0.02
C TRP A 9 17.58 33.28 -0.32
N LYS A 10 17.30 32.42 0.67
CA LYS A 10 16.52 31.18 0.45
C LYS A 10 15.09 31.45 -0.02
N PRO A 11 14.29 32.28 0.68
CA PRO A 11 12.96 32.63 0.17
C PRO A 11 13.03 33.44 -1.13
N LEU A 12 14.07 34.26 -1.35
CA LEU A 12 14.25 34.97 -2.62
C LEU A 12 14.51 34.01 -3.80
N VAL A 13 15.36 32.99 -3.62
CA VAL A 13 15.61 31.96 -4.64
C VAL A 13 14.35 31.14 -4.91
N LEU A 14 13.59 30.78 -3.87
CA LEU A 14 12.29 30.11 -4.03
C LEU A 14 11.30 30.97 -4.80
N LEU A 15 11.21 32.27 -4.50
CA LEU A 15 10.35 33.22 -5.23
C LEU A 15 10.78 33.38 -6.68
N LEU A 16 12.09 33.40 -6.97
CA LEU A 16 12.61 33.47 -8.34
C LEU A 16 12.31 32.18 -9.12
N ILE A 17 12.46 31.01 -8.49
CA ILE A 17 12.07 29.72 -9.09
C ILE A 17 10.57 29.73 -9.38
N MET A 18 9.73 30.01 -8.39
CA MET A 18 8.27 30.08 -8.58
C MET A 18 7.87 31.11 -9.64
N GLY A 19 8.51 32.27 -9.67
CA GLY A 19 8.32 33.29 -10.71
C GLY A 19 8.70 32.78 -12.10
N GLY A 20 9.81 32.06 -12.23
CA GLY A 20 10.21 31.40 -13.48
C GLY A 20 9.18 30.36 -13.95
N PHE A 21 8.67 29.53 -13.05
CA PHE A 21 7.62 28.55 -13.37
C PHE A 21 6.27 29.18 -13.71
N LEU A 22 5.93 30.34 -13.13
CA LEU A 22 4.74 31.11 -13.51
C LEU A 22 4.86 31.69 -14.92
N LEU A 23 6.06 32.19 -15.28
CA LEU A 23 6.31 32.79 -16.59
C LEU A 23 6.46 31.74 -17.69
N TYR A 24 7.05 30.59 -17.37
CA TYR A 24 7.25 29.49 -18.30
C TYR A 24 7.01 28.15 -17.63
N PRO A 25 5.74 27.71 -17.53
CA PRO A 25 5.42 26.39 -17.01
C PRO A 25 6.09 25.33 -17.90
N PRO A 26 6.92 24.44 -17.35
CA PRO A 26 7.63 23.46 -18.15
C PRO A 26 6.81 22.19 -18.38
N LEU A 27 5.71 22.01 -17.65
CA LEU A 27 4.95 20.77 -17.61
C LEU A 27 3.51 21.04 -17.20
N VAL A 28 2.56 20.31 -17.81
CA VAL A 28 1.18 20.22 -17.34
C VAL A 28 0.78 18.77 -17.13
N LEU A 29 -0.12 18.52 -16.19
CA LEU A 29 -0.84 17.25 -16.07
C LEU A 29 -2.20 17.41 -16.76
N THR A 30 -2.46 16.62 -17.79
CA THR A 30 -3.72 16.63 -18.51
C THR A 30 -4.57 15.43 -18.11
N GLU A 31 -5.83 15.69 -17.78
CA GLU A 31 -6.91 14.71 -17.69
C GLU A 31 -7.89 14.94 -18.84
N VAL A 32 -8.16 13.89 -19.61
CA VAL A 32 -9.23 13.87 -20.61
C VAL A 32 -10.32 12.96 -20.08
N ARG A 33 -11.50 13.52 -19.81
CA ARG A 33 -12.69 12.78 -19.42
C ARG A 33 -13.59 12.63 -20.64
N ILE A 34 -13.95 11.41 -20.94
CA ILE A 34 -14.80 11.01 -22.06
C ILE A 34 -16.13 10.59 -21.43
N ASP A 35 -17.16 11.39 -21.65
CA ASP A 35 -18.49 11.13 -21.11
C ASP A 35 -19.30 10.38 -22.19
N PHE A 36 -19.85 9.21 -21.84
CA PHE A 36 -20.66 8.39 -22.75
C PHE A 36 -22.14 8.76 -22.65
N GLU A 37 -22.92 8.46 -23.69
CA GLU A 37 -24.36 8.73 -23.69
C GLU A 37 -25.12 7.81 -22.72
N GLU A 38 -24.71 6.55 -22.62
CA GLU A 38 -25.26 5.58 -21.67
C GLU A 38 -24.60 5.72 -20.28
N GLU A 39 -25.38 6.09 -19.26
CA GLU A 39 -24.90 6.32 -17.89
C GLU A 39 -24.35 5.06 -17.20
N ASP A 40 -24.73 3.87 -17.66
CA ASP A 40 -24.26 2.57 -17.15
C ASP A 40 -23.20 1.91 -18.05
N TYR A 41 -22.69 2.61 -19.08
CA TYR A 41 -21.70 2.08 -19.99
C TYR A 41 -20.41 1.68 -19.26
N SER A 42 -20.12 0.39 -19.23
CA SER A 42 -19.02 -0.21 -18.44
C SER A 42 -17.81 -0.62 -19.28
N ALA A 43 -17.96 -0.70 -20.60
CA ALA A 43 -16.88 -1.03 -21.53
C ALA A 43 -15.89 0.13 -21.74
N GLY A 44 -16.16 1.31 -21.18
CA GLY A 44 -15.26 2.47 -21.22
C GLY A 44 -13.86 2.18 -20.67
N LYS A 45 -13.66 1.13 -19.85
CA LYS A 45 -12.34 0.70 -19.36
C LYS A 45 -11.38 0.23 -20.47
N HIS A 46 -11.92 -0.17 -21.62
CA HIS A 46 -11.14 -0.66 -22.76
C HIS A 46 -10.60 0.47 -23.64
N TRP A 47 -11.00 1.70 -23.38
CA TRP A 47 -10.51 2.84 -24.13
C TRP A 47 -9.04 3.09 -23.78
N LYS A 48 -8.19 3.34 -24.77
CA LYS A 48 -6.76 3.59 -24.55
C LYS A 48 -6.36 4.88 -25.23
N ALA A 49 -5.29 5.50 -24.72
CA ALA A 49 -4.73 6.69 -25.35
C ALA A 49 -3.22 6.61 -25.41
N LEU A 50 -2.64 6.83 -26.58
CA LEU A 50 -1.19 6.84 -26.75
C LEU A 50 -0.67 8.26 -26.62
N THR A 51 0.24 8.46 -25.67
CA THR A 51 0.81 9.76 -25.31
C THR A 51 2.33 9.71 -25.34
N SER A 52 2.95 10.49 -26.24
CA SER A 52 4.40 10.51 -26.41
C SER A 52 4.95 11.91 -26.63
N PHE A 53 6.08 12.20 -25.98
CA PHE A 53 6.82 13.45 -26.19
C PHE A 53 7.63 13.45 -27.50
N THR A 54 7.89 12.27 -28.05
CA THR A 54 8.62 12.10 -29.31
C THR A 54 7.64 11.95 -30.46
N GLU A 55 8.14 11.94 -31.70
CA GLU A 55 7.29 11.71 -32.88
C GLU A 55 6.78 10.29 -32.97
N HIS A 56 7.44 9.34 -32.28
CA HIS A 56 7.07 7.93 -32.26
C HIS A 56 6.36 7.58 -30.95
N ALA A 57 5.20 6.95 -31.06
CA ALA A 57 4.49 6.34 -29.94
C ALA A 57 4.86 4.86 -29.88
N GLY A 58 5.60 4.44 -28.85
CA GLY A 58 5.83 3.02 -28.56
C GLY A 58 4.73 2.45 -27.66
N LEU A 59 4.81 1.17 -27.32
CA LEU A 59 3.86 0.56 -26.39
C LEU A 59 3.89 1.27 -25.00
N ASP A 60 5.05 1.79 -24.60
CA ASP A 60 5.27 2.61 -23.40
C ASP A 60 4.50 3.95 -23.34
N SER A 61 3.88 4.33 -24.46
CA SER A 61 3.05 5.53 -24.57
C SER A 61 1.58 5.30 -24.22
N VAL A 62 1.13 4.03 -24.15
CA VAL A 62 -0.27 3.67 -23.91
C VAL A 62 -0.68 4.06 -22.48
N ARG A 63 -1.80 4.75 -22.36
CA ARG A 63 -2.47 5.12 -21.10
C ARG A 63 -3.79 4.39 -21.05
N ASP A 64 -3.97 3.59 -20.01
CA ASP A 64 -5.24 2.93 -19.75
C ASP A 64 -6.28 3.97 -19.29
N THR A 65 -7.53 3.82 -19.73
CA THR A 65 -8.62 4.65 -19.19
C THR A 65 -9.19 4.09 -17.89
N TYR A 66 -9.42 4.98 -16.95
CA TYR A 66 -10.26 4.71 -15.80
C TYR A 66 -11.74 4.83 -16.18
N SER A 67 -12.55 3.81 -15.92
CA SER A 67 -13.99 3.89 -16.12
C SER A 67 -14.75 4.04 -14.81
N LYS A 68 -15.66 5.01 -14.76
CA LYS A 68 -16.92 4.86 -14.03
C LYS A 68 -17.97 4.40 -15.03
N PRO A 69 -19.07 3.77 -14.60
CA PRO A 69 -20.24 3.65 -15.46
C PRO A 69 -20.54 5.03 -16.09
N GLY A 70 -20.58 5.08 -17.42
CA GLY A 70 -20.85 6.30 -18.18
C GLY A 70 -19.68 7.29 -18.38
N GLU A 71 -18.48 7.05 -17.83
CA GLU A 71 -17.32 7.94 -18.02
C GLU A 71 -16.01 7.15 -18.19
N ALA A 72 -15.15 7.53 -19.13
CA ALA A 72 -13.74 7.10 -19.19
C ALA A 72 -12.78 8.28 -18.95
N ARG A 73 -11.60 8.04 -18.36
CA ARG A 73 -10.61 9.09 -18.05
C ARG A 73 -9.20 8.68 -18.40
N VAL A 74 -8.50 9.55 -19.13
CA VAL A 74 -7.08 9.42 -19.49
C VAL A 74 -6.26 10.47 -18.76
N PHE A 75 -5.14 10.09 -18.16
CA PHE A 75 -4.18 11.02 -17.56
C PHE A 75 -2.81 10.95 -18.23
N PHE A 76 -2.20 12.10 -18.52
CA PHE A 76 -0.81 12.16 -19.00
C PHE A 76 -0.10 13.46 -18.63
N TRP A 77 1.22 13.35 -18.44
CA TRP A 77 2.11 14.50 -18.30
C TRP A 77 2.49 15.03 -19.67
N ASP A 78 2.48 16.35 -19.83
CA ASP A 78 2.77 17.02 -21.10
C ASP A 78 3.83 18.12 -20.95
N LEU A 79 5.04 17.85 -21.46
CA LEU A 79 6.17 18.79 -21.53
C LEU A 79 6.12 19.67 -22.80
N ARG A 80 5.32 19.27 -23.79
CA ARG A 80 5.23 19.87 -25.12
C ARG A 80 3.85 20.45 -25.42
N PHE A 81 3.00 20.64 -24.40
CA PHE A 81 1.60 21.05 -24.53
C PHE A 81 1.34 22.23 -25.47
N ARG A 82 2.32 23.12 -25.67
CA ARG A 82 2.27 24.25 -26.60
C ARG A 82 2.16 23.86 -28.08
N ASP A 83 2.59 22.66 -28.47
CA ASP A 83 2.40 22.13 -29.83
C ASP A 83 1.16 21.24 -29.97
N GLY A 84 0.57 20.82 -28.84
CA GLY A 84 -0.61 19.97 -28.77
C GLY A 84 -0.46 18.57 -29.35
N ARG A 85 0.77 18.09 -29.55
CA ARG A 85 1.07 16.82 -30.23
C ARG A 85 1.38 15.67 -29.28
N THR A 86 1.20 15.85 -27.97
CA THR A 86 1.53 14.81 -27.00
C THR A 86 0.56 13.64 -27.07
N LEU A 87 -0.74 13.90 -27.25
CA LEU A 87 -1.71 12.85 -27.61
C LEU A 87 -1.48 12.46 -29.07
N LYS A 88 -1.27 11.17 -29.32
CA LYS A 88 -0.94 10.63 -30.65
C LYS A 88 -2.11 9.93 -31.30
N ARG A 89 -2.87 9.17 -30.50
CA ARG A 89 -4.11 8.51 -30.91
C ARG A 89 -4.91 8.11 -29.67
N MET A 90 -6.21 7.91 -29.87
CA MET A 90 -7.10 7.25 -28.94
C MET A 90 -7.63 5.97 -29.60
N ASP A 91 -7.70 4.89 -28.83
CA ASP A 91 -8.09 3.57 -29.30
C ASP A 91 -9.36 3.17 -28.51
N PRO A 92 -10.57 3.34 -29.07
CA PRO A 92 -11.82 3.11 -28.34
C PRO A 92 -11.97 1.68 -27.81
N ILE A 93 -11.69 0.68 -28.66
CA ILE A 93 -11.67 -0.76 -28.30
C ILE A 93 -10.59 -1.47 -29.14
N ASP A 94 -9.85 -2.40 -28.51
CA ASP A 94 -8.73 -3.19 -29.06
C ASP A 94 -9.09 -4.65 -29.41
N TYR A 95 -10.37 -4.91 -29.64
CA TYR A 95 -10.90 -6.21 -30.09
C TYR A 95 -12.12 -6.01 -30.99
N ASN A 96 -12.35 -6.96 -31.89
CA ASN A 96 -13.51 -6.90 -32.79
C ASN A 96 -14.81 -7.01 -31.98
N SER A 97 -15.68 -6.02 -32.11
CA SER A 97 -16.92 -5.87 -31.36
C SER A 97 -17.97 -5.30 -32.30
N GLU A 98 -19.17 -5.88 -32.32
CA GLU A 98 -20.32 -5.29 -33.04
C GLU A 98 -20.94 -4.10 -32.27
N ASN A 99 -20.35 -3.71 -31.13
CA ASN A 99 -20.92 -2.67 -30.29
C ASN A 99 -20.67 -1.27 -30.87
N GLU A 100 -21.76 -0.53 -31.01
CA GLU A 100 -21.76 0.92 -31.19
C GLU A 100 -21.31 1.60 -29.89
N ILE A 101 -20.41 2.57 -29.99
CA ILE A 101 -20.00 3.41 -28.84
C ILE A 101 -20.50 4.83 -29.10
N ARG A 102 -21.18 5.42 -28.12
CA ARG A 102 -21.70 6.79 -28.22
C ARG A 102 -21.01 7.70 -27.22
N VAL A 103 -20.19 8.60 -27.74
CA VAL A 103 -19.45 9.59 -26.94
C VAL A 103 -20.22 10.91 -26.97
N LYS A 104 -20.67 11.36 -25.80
CA LYS A 104 -21.43 12.59 -25.63
C LYS A 104 -20.51 13.81 -25.70
N ASP A 105 -19.44 13.82 -24.91
CA ASP A 105 -18.46 14.90 -24.89
C ASP A 105 -17.09 14.44 -24.36
N MET A 106 -16.06 15.23 -24.68
CA MET A 106 -14.73 15.08 -24.10
C MET A 106 -14.35 16.34 -23.33
N ALA A 107 -14.33 16.26 -22.00
CA ALA A 107 -13.92 17.34 -21.11
C ALA A 107 -12.42 17.26 -20.77
N PHE A 108 -11.75 18.41 -20.78
CA PHE A 108 -10.31 18.53 -20.53
C PHE A 108 -10.06 19.27 -19.23
N PHE A 109 -9.22 18.68 -18.38
CA PHE A 109 -8.76 19.28 -17.15
C PHE A 109 -7.24 19.41 -17.19
N ILE A 110 -6.75 20.62 -16.95
CA ILE A 110 -5.32 20.94 -16.94
C ILE A 110 -4.92 21.25 -15.51
N ASN A 111 -4.02 20.44 -14.97
CA ASN A 111 -3.60 20.47 -13.56
C ASN A 111 -4.82 20.40 -12.61
N GLY A 112 -5.82 19.59 -12.97
CA GLY A 112 -7.05 19.40 -12.20
C GLY A 112 -8.07 20.55 -12.30
N PHE A 113 -7.81 21.59 -13.09
CA PHE A 113 -8.78 22.65 -13.37
C PHE A 113 -9.48 22.38 -14.69
N TYR A 114 -10.81 22.45 -14.70
CA TYR A 114 -11.58 22.39 -15.94
C TYR A 114 -11.10 23.49 -16.90
N ALA A 115 -10.67 23.06 -18.09
CA ALA A 115 -10.00 23.91 -19.07
C ALA A 115 -10.82 24.09 -20.35
N GLY A 116 -11.67 23.13 -20.70
CA GLY A 116 -12.57 23.17 -21.85
C GLY A 116 -13.22 21.81 -22.09
N LYS A 117 -14.10 21.73 -23.09
CA LYS A 117 -14.68 20.47 -23.58
C LYS A 117 -14.85 20.53 -25.10
N LEU A 118 -14.90 19.36 -25.73
CA LEU A 118 -15.28 19.17 -27.12
C LEU A 118 -16.60 18.41 -27.16
N GLU A 119 -17.59 18.92 -27.90
CA GLU A 119 -18.91 18.29 -28.06
C GLU A 119 -19.46 18.53 -29.47
N GLY A 120 -20.34 17.65 -29.94
CA GLY A 120 -20.97 17.74 -31.26
C GLY A 120 -19.95 17.83 -32.42
N GLU A 121 -20.13 18.83 -33.28
CA GLU A 121 -19.28 19.05 -34.47
C GLU A 121 -17.80 19.27 -34.12
N GLU A 122 -17.50 20.02 -33.06
CA GLU A 122 -16.11 20.27 -32.63
C GLU A 122 -15.38 18.98 -32.24
N LEU A 123 -16.11 18.03 -31.64
CA LEU A 123 -15.56 16.73 -31.28
C LEU A 123 -15.28 15.87 -32.52
N MET A 124 -16.16 15.92 -33.52
CA MET A 124 -15.97 15.21 -34.78
C MET A 124 -14.82 15.77 -35.61
N GLU A 125 -14.65 17.10 -35.66
CA GLU A 125 -13.53 17.73 -36.34
C GLU A 125 -12.19 17.50 -35.64
N ALA A 126 -12.19 17.27 -34.33
CA ALA A 126 -11.00 17.05 -33.53
C ALA A 126 -10.27 15.72 -33.84
N PHE A 127 -10.97 14.73 -34.39
CA PHE A 127 -10.39 13.40 -34.62
C PHE A 127 -10.70 12.84 -36.01
N SER A 128 -9.69 12.27 -36.66
CA SER A 128 -9.85 11.49 -37.89
C SER A 128 -9.85 10.00 -37.54
N PRO A 129 -10.86 9.22 -37.95
CA PRO A 129 -10.80 7.77 -37.80
C PRO A 129 -9.81 7.12 -38.78
N ASN A 130 -9.39 5.90 -38.46
CA ASN A 130 -8.72 5.01 -39.40
C ASN A 130 -9.74 4.13 -40.15
N ASP A 131 -9.26 3.29 -41.07
CA ASP A 131 -10.10 2.46 -41.95
C ASP A 131 -10.93 1.38 -41.21
N GLN A 132 -10.72 1.18 -39.91
CA GLN A 132 -11.41 0.19 -39.08
C GLN A 132 -12.45 0.81 -38.15
N LEU A 133 -12.67 2.13 -38.25
CA LEU A 133 -13.58 2.88 -37.40
C LEU A 133 -14.44 3.80 -38.26
N GLN A 134 -15.76 3.66 -38.18
CA GLN A 134 -16.67 4.61 -38.80
C GLN A 134 -17.20 5.58 -37.74
N VAL A 135 -17.07 6.88 -38.00
CA VAL A 135 -17.56 7.96 -37.15
C VAL A 135 -18.75 8.62 -37.81
N TYR A 136 -19.82 8.87 -37.06
CA TYR A 136 -21.01 9.59 -37.53
C TYR A 136 -21.66 10.36 -36.38
N GLU A 137 -22.52 11.33 -36.73
CA GLU A 137 -23.33 12.05 -35.76
C GLU A 137 -24.62 11.28 -35.46
N THR A 138 -24.93 11.08 -34.18
CA THR A 138 -26.18 10.44 -33.75
C THR A 138 -27.34 11.44 -33.77
N ASP A 139 -28.58 10.94 -33.72
CA ASP A 139 -29.78 11.78 -33.60
C ASP A 139 -29.78 12.67 -32.33
N SER A 140 -29.01 12.30 -31.32
CA SER A 140 -28.83 13.06 -30.07
C SER A 140 -27.71 14.11 -30.15
N GLY A 141 -27.01 14.23 -31.28
CA GLY A 141 -25.85 15.12 -31.47
C GLY A 141 -24.56 14.61 -30.83
N SER A 142 -24.50 13.32 -30.49
CA SER A 142 -23.31 12.66 -29.94
C SER A 142 -22.45 12.08 -31.06
N MET A 143 -21.18 11.79 -30.77
CA MET A 143 -20.29 11.09 -31.69
C MET A 143 -20.54 9.58 -31.59
N GLY A 144 -21.12 9.00 -32.64
CA GLY A 144 -21.29 7.56 -32.83
C GLY A 144 -20.03 6.94 -33.44
N LEU A 145 -19.57 5.84 -32.85
CA LEU A 145 -18.41 5.07 -33.28
C LEU A 145 -18.85 3.64 -33.58
N LEU A 146 -18.73 3.21 -34.83
CA LEU A 146 -18.97 1.83 -35.25
C LEU A 146 -17.64 1.14 -35.52
N ILE A 147 -17.32 0.14 -34.69
CA ILE A 147 -16.09 -0.65 -34.78
C ILE A 147 -16.22 -1.67 -35.92
N GLN A 148 -15.29 -1.66 -36.87
CA GLN A 148 -15.29 -2.54 -38.05
C GLN A 148 -14.08 -3.49 -38.08
N GLY A 149 -13.17 -3.40 -37.11
CA GLY A 149 -11.95 -4.21 -37.03
C GLY A 149 -11.35 -4.26 -35.62
N GLU A 150 -10.17 -4.89 -35.51
CA GLU A 150 -9.50 -5.14 -34.22
C GLU A 150 -8.63 -3.97 -33.74
N ASP A 151 -8.36 -2.97 -34.58
CA ASP A 151 -7.47 -1.84 -34.29
C ASP A 151 -8.20 -0.51 -34.59
N SER A 152 -9.24 -0.21 -33.83
CA SER A 152 -10.00 1.05 -33.97
C SER A 152 -9.20 2.24 -33.45
N GLN A 153 -9.02 3.29 -34.25
CA GLN A 153 -8.18 4.43 -33.89
C GLN A 153 -8.81 5.76 -34.26
N LEU A 154 -8.69 6.72 -33.34
CA LEU A 154 -8.99 8.14 -33.50
C LEU A 154 -7.68 8.94 -33.44
N ILE A 155 -7.35 9.62 -34.55
CA ILE A 155 -6.10 10.37 -34.71
C ILE A 155 -6.38 11.87 -34.51
N PRO A 156 -5.68 12.57 -33.61
CA PRO A 156 -5.89 14.00 -33.38
C PRO A 156 -5.57 14.86 -34.61
N THR A 157 -6.50 15.73 -35.00
CA THR A 157 -6.34 16.65 -36.15
C THR A 157 -5.64 17.95 -35.74
N GLU A 158 -5.41 18.86 -36.70
CA GLU A 158 -4.93 20.21 -36.41
C GLU A 158 -5.92 21.02 -35.57
N ALA A 159 -7.23 20.74 -35.69
CA ALA A 159 -8.27 21.36 -34.88
C ALA A 159 -8.10 20.97 -33.40
N PHE A 160 -7.90 19.68 -33.11
CA PHE A 160 -7.58 19.22 -31.75
C PHE A 160 -6.28 19.84 -31.23
N GLN A 161 -5.20 19.81 -32.02
CA GLN A 161 -3.89 20.33 -31.58
C GLN A 161 -3.98 21.81 -31.19
N SER A 162 -4.73 22.60 -31.96
CA SER A 162 -4.95 24.02 -31.72
C SER A 162 -5.79 24.24 -30.45
N PHE A 163 -6.92 23.55 -30.35
CA PHE A 163 -7.80 23.59 -29.16
C PHE A 163 -7.02 23.23 -27.89
N TYR A 164 -6.34 22.09 -27.90
CA TYR A 164 -5.61 21.58 -26.74
C TYR A 164 -4.46 22.50 -26.33
N SER A 165 -3.67 23.00 -27.29
CA SER A 165 -2.56 23.93 -27.01
C SER A 165 -3.04 25.22 -26.35
N GLU A 166 -4.18 25.76 -26.81
CA GLU A 166 -4.76 26.96 -26.24
C GLU A 166 -5.20 26.75 -24.78
N ILE A 167 -6.01 25.71 -24.53
CA ILE A 167 -6.51 25.45 -23.17
C ILE A 167 -5.37 25.06 -22.23
N ALA A 168 -4.41 24.25 -22.68
CA ALA A 168 -3.26 23.86 -21.87
C ALA A 168 -2.39 25.08 -21.56
N GLY A 169 -2.13 25.95 -22.54
CA GLY A 169 -1.41 27.21 -22.35
C GLY A 169 -2.05 28.14 -21.33
N ARG A 170 -3.37 28.29 -21.39
CA ARG A 170 -4.14 29.15 -20.47
C ARG A 170 -4.07 28.66 -19.02
N TYR A 171 -4.03 27.35 -18.82
CA TYR A 171 -4.05 26.74 -17.48
C TYR A 171 -2.68 26.23 -17.02
N ALA A 172 -1.62 26.28 -17.83
CA ALA A 172 -0.33 25.70 -17.46
C ALA A 172 0.28 26.30 -16.18
N TRP A 173 0.04 27.60 -15.93
CA TRP A 173 0.53 28.30 -14.74
C TRP A 173 -0.01 27.71 -13.43
N THR A 174 -1.17 27.04 -13.44
CA THR A 174 -1.76 26.42 -12.25
C THR A 174 -0.92 25.25 -11.74
N GLY A 175 0.00 24.70 -12.55
CA GLY A 175 0.97 23.69 -12.12
C GLY A 175 1.88 24.17 -10.98
N VAL A 176 2.03 25.49 -10.79
CA VAL A 176 2.73 26.07 -9.64
C VAL A 176 2.08 25.67 -8.31
N PHE A 177 0.78 25.39 -8.28
CA PHE A 177 0.10 24.88 -7.09
C PHE A 177 0.59 23.50 -6.67
N TYR A 178 1.11 22.67 -7.58
CA TYR A 178 1.75 21.40 -7.24
C TYR A 178 3.19 21.57 -6.74
N LEU A 179 3.89 22.63 -7.17
CA LEU A 179 5.24 22.93 -6.67
C LEU A 179 5.23 23.34 -5.20
N ILE A 180 4.20 24.06 -4.75
CA ILE A 180 4.08 24.50 -3.35
C ILE A 180 4.16 23.31 -2.36
N PRO A 181 3.32 22.26 -2.45
CA PRO A 181 3.40 21.11 -1.55
C PRO A 181 4.71 20.32 -1.73
N ILE A 182 5.26 20.21 -2.94
CA ILE A 182 6.56 19.54 -3.17
C ILE A 182 7.69 20.31 -2.45
N LEU A 183 7.74 21.63 -2.61
CA LEU A 183 8.74 22.48 -1.95
C LEU A 183 8.53 22.48 -0.43
N ALA A 184 7.29 22.52 0.04
CA ALA A 184 6.97 22.41 1.45
C ALA A 184 7.44 21.06 2.03
N ALA A 185 7.23 19.96 1.31
CA ALA A 185 7.72 18.64 1.68
C ALA A 185 9.26 18.59 1.70
N ALA A 186 9.93 19.14 0.70
CA ALA A 186 11.40 19.22 0.65
C ALA A 186 11.97 20.03 1.82
N VAL A 187 11.38 21.20 2.11
CA VAL A 187 11.75 22.03 3.27
C VAL A 187 11.50 21.27 4.57
N PHE A 188 10.37 20.56 4.69
CA PHE A 188 10.05 19.75 5.85
C PHE A 188 11.09 18.64 6.07
N VAL A 189 11.45 17.89 5.03
CA VAL A 189 12.47 16.83 5.07
C VAL A 189 13.82 17.41 5.53
N LEU A 190 14.27 18.51 4.91
CA LEU A 190 15.55 19.14 5.25
C LEU A 190 15.57 19.71 6.68
N GLU A 191 14.50 20.38 7.10
CA GLU A 191 14.42 20.96 8.44
C GLU A 191 14.24 19.87 9.51
N PHE A 192 13.52 18.78 9.19
CA PHE A 192 13.43 17.61 10.04
C PHE A 192 14.82 17.00 10.24
N TYR A 193 15.58 16.74 9.17
CA TYR A 193 16.96 16.25 9.25
C TYR A 193 17.81 17.16 10.14
N ARG A 194 17.78 18.47 9.90
CA ARG A 194 18.53 19.45 10.67
C ARG A 194 18.17 19.42 12.15
N ARG A 195 16.88 19.46 12.49
CA ARG A 195 16.41 19.52 13.90
C ARG A 195 16.56 18.21 14.65
N ARG A 196 16.32 17.08 13.99
CA ARG A 196 16.19 15.77 14.64
C ARG A 196 17.42 14.88 14.50
N ILE A 197 18.14 14.97 13.39
CA ILE A 197 19.33 14.16 13.14
C ILE A 197 20.59 14.95 13.48
N TRP A 198 20.78 16.11 12.83
CA TRP A 198 22.01 16.90 12.97
C TRP A 198 22.15 17.60 14.33
N ASN A 199 21.16 18.39 14.74
CA ASN A 199 21.22 19.15 16.00
C ASN A 199 21.19 18.25 17.25
N ARG A 200 20.71 17.01 17.13
CA ARG A 200 20.66 16.01 18.21
C ARG A 200 21.63 14.85 17.98
N ARG A 201 22.78 15.15 17.37
CA ARG A 201 23.87 14.19 17.16
C ARG A 201 24.50 13.79 18.49
N GLU A 202 24.68 12.48 18.70
CA GLU A 202 25.28 11.91 19.91
C GLU A 202 26.77 11.60 19.71
N GLY A 203 27.22 11.46 18.47
CA GLY A 203 28.62 11.19 18.09
C GLY A 203 28.79 11.05 16.58
N ARG A 204 30.03 10.99 16.08
CA ARG A 204 30.32 10.91 14.63
C ARG A 204 29.73 9.66 13.98
N LEU A 205 29.94 8.49 14.60
CA LEU A 205 29.42 7.21 14.10
C LEU A 205 27.88 7.23 14.01
N PHE A 206 27.20 7.61 15.09
CA PHE A 206 25.74 7.68 15.10
C PHE A 206 25.18 8.73 14.15
N LEU A 207 25.87 9.86 13.95
CA LEU A 207 25.47 10.82 12.94
C LEU A 207 25.55 10.23 11.53
N ALA A 208 26.63 9.51 11.20
CA ALA A 208 26.77 8.85 9.90
C ALA A 208 25.68 7.78 9.69
N VAL A 209 25.47 6.91 10.68
CA VAL A 209 24.42 5.88 10.66
C VAL A 209 23.03 6.50 10.52
N ASP A 210 22.69 7.48 11.35
CA ASP A 210 21.36 8.09 11.34
C ASP A 210 21.13 8.91 10.07
N THR A 211 22.18 9.51 9.50
CA THR A 211 22.10 10.20 8.19
C THR A 211 21.85 9.20 7.08
N LEU A 212 22.60 8.09 7.03
CA LEU A 212 22.40 7.03 6.04
C LEU A 212 20.98 6.47 6.11
N LEU A 213 20.53 6.04 7.29
CA LEU A 213 19.18 5.50 7.48
C LEU A 213 18.10 6.53 7.13
N TYR A 214 18.31 7.81 7.46
CA TYR A 214 17.40 8.88 7.06
C TYR A 214 17.30 9.02 5.54
N LEU A 215 18.44 9.06 4.84
CA LEU A 215 18.48 9.12 3.38
C LEU A 215 17.83 7.91 2.73
N VAL A 216 18.11 6.70 3.23
CA VAL A 216 17.46 5.46 2.75
C VAL A 216 15.95 5.52 2.98
N GLY A 217 15.49 5.98 4.15
CA GLY A 217 14.05 6.11 4.42
C GLY A 217 13.35 7.13 3.53
N VAL A 218 13.99 8.27 3.25
CA VAL A 218 13.47 9.26 2.28
C VAL A 218 13.41 8.65 0.88
N ALA A 219 14.47 7.96 0.44
CA ALA A 219 14.48 7.28 -0.85
C ALA A 219 13.41 6.18 -0.92
N ALA A 220 13.20 5.40 0.15
CA ALA A 220 12.14 4.40 0.23
C ALA A 220 10.75 5.04 0.11
N ILE A 221 10.48 6.17 0.76
CA ILE A 221 9.19 6.90 0.60
C ILE A 221 8.99 7.32 -0.86
N VAL A 222 10.04 7.87 -1.50
CA VAL A 222 9.97 8.28 -2.92
C VAL A 222 9.72 7.08 -3.82
N LEU A 223 10.41 5.96 -3.61
CA LEU A 223 10.20 4.75 -4.40
C LEU A 223 8.82 4.12 -4.14
N VAL A 224 8.31 4.16 -2.90
CA VAL A 224 6.94 3.72 -2.60
C VAL A 224 5.92 4.58 -3.31
N LEU A 225 6.12 5.90 -3.32
CA LEU A 225 5.29 6.84 -4.07
C LEU A 225 5.34 6.53 -5.58
N ILE A 226 6.53 6.34 -6.15
CA ILE A 226 6.68 5.96 -7.56
C ILE A 226 5.93 4.65 -7.83
N GLY A 227 6.17 3.60 -7.04
CA GLY A 227 5.50 2.31 -7.19
C GLY A 227 3.97 2.42 -7.09
N ALA A 228 3.46 3.28 -6.20
CA ALA A 228 2.02 3.51 -6.09
C ALA A 228 1.41 4.21 -7.31
N PHE A 229 2.16 5.08 -7.97
CA PHE A 229 1.70 5.84 -9.14
C PHE A 229 2.07 5.20 -10.48
N THR A 230 2.94 4.20 -10.52
CA THR A 230 3.35 3.55 -11.77
C THR A 230 3.07 2.05 -11.78
N GLY A 231 2.69 1.46 -10.64
CA GLY A 231 2.49 0.01 -10.53
C GLY A 231 1.21 -0.45 -11.22
N SER A 232 1.25 -1.55 -11.97
CA SER A 232 0.04 -2.16 -12.52
C SER A 232 -0.81 -2.80 -11.41
N SER A 233 -2.12 -2.58 -11.47
CA SER A 233 -3.11 -3.20 -10.58
C SER A 233 -3.34 -4.69 -10.86
N GLU A 234 -2.90 -5.18 -12.03
CA GLU A 234 -3.06 -6.57 -12.45
C GLU A 234 -1.98 -7.50 -11.89
N LEU A 235 -0.83 -6.95 -11.48
CA LEU A 235 0.30 -7.75 -11.00
C LEU A 235 0.04 -8.42 -9.65
N ASN A 236 -0.76 -7.79 -8.81
CA ASN A 236 -1.18 -8.34 -7.54
C ASN A 236 -2.64 -8.80 -7.67
N PRO A 237 -2.91 -10.11 -7.65
CA PRO A 237 -4.26 -10.62 -7.90
C PRO A 237 -5.31 -10.09 -6.91
N ASP A 238 -4.85 -9.68 -5.72
CA ASP A 238 -5.69 -9.13 -4.65
C ASP A 238 -5.97 -7.61 -4.80
N GLU A 239 -5.25 -6.91 -5.67
CA GLU A 239 -5.31 -5.44 -5.73
C GLU A 239 -6.57 -4.93 -6.43
N SER A 240 -7.00 -5.56 -7.52
CA SER A 240 -8.24 -5.19 -8.22
C SER A 240 -9.46 -5.28 -7.28
N GLU A 241 -9.58 -6.37 -6.53
CA GLU A 241 -10.62 -6.55 -5.51
C GLU A 241 -10.54 -5.49 -4.39
N SER A 242 -9.32 -5.10 -4.04
CA SER A 242 -9.06 -4.06 -3.03
C SER A 242 -9.48 -2.68 -3.54
N ILE A 243 -9.19 -2.37 -4.81
CA ILE A 243 -9.63 -1.13 -5.47
C ILE A 243 -11.15 -1.08 -5.55
N TYR A 244 -11.80 -2.17 -5.96
CA TYR A 244 -13.27 -2.27 -5.96
C TYR A 244 -13.85 -1.97 -4.58
N SER A 245 -13.26 -2.56 -3.53
CA SER A 245 -13.71 -2.33 -2.15
C SER A 245 -13.56 -0.88 -1.70
N VAL A 246 -12.49 -0.20 -2.13
CA VAL A 246 -12.32 1.23 -1.90
C VAL A 246 -13.38 2.04 -2.64
N GLN A 247 -13.65 1.72 -3.91
CA GLN A 247 -14.66 2.40 -4.71
C GLN A 247 -16.06 2.27 -4.11
N TYR A 248 -16.42 1.10 -3.58
CA TYR A 248 -17.68 0.91 -2.86
C TYR A 248 -17.81 1.89 -1.67
N TYR A 249 -16.78 2.00 -0.83
CA TYR A 249 -16.79 2.90 0.35
C TYR A 249 -16.63 4.39 0.02
N ILE A 250 -16.40 4.76 -1.25
CA ILE A 250 -16.46 6.18 -1.70
C ILE A 250 -17.91 6.67 -1.70
N SER A 251 -18.89 5.81 -1.97
CA SER A 251 -20.33 6.16 -1.96
C SER A 251 -21.09 5.56 -0.78
N HIS A 252 -20.57 4.49 -0.16
CA HIS A 252 -21.24 3.76 0.91
C HIS A 252 -20.54 3.92 2.27
N TRP A 253 -21.32 3.81 3.35
CA TRP A 253 -20.82 3.94 4.74
C TRP A 253 -20.97 2.67 5.58
N ILE A 254 -21.64 1.64 5.06
CA ILE A 254 -21.96 0.39 5.76
C ILE A 254 -21.38 -0.77 4.95
N ALA A 255 -20.93 -1.84 5.61
CA ALA A 255 -20.48 -3.04 4.92
C ALA A 255 -21.67 -3.74 4.20
N PRO A 256 -21.49 -4.20 2.95
CA PRO A 256 -22.56 -4.83 2.19
C PRO A 256 -22.85 -6.26 2.68
N ASP A 257 -24.02 -6.77 2.29
CA ASP A 257 -24.28 -8.20 2.30
C ASP A 257 -23.57 -8.85 1.11
N ALA A 258 -22.85 -9.95 1.34
CA ALA A 258 -22.17 -10.71 0.31
C ALA A 258 -23.16 -11.15 -0.79
N ARG A 259 -24.39 -11.53 -0.44
CA ARG A 259 -25.39 -12.03 -1.40
C ARG A 259 -25.86 -10.97 -2.41
N GLU A 260 -25.60 -9.71 -2.13
CA GLU A 260 -26.01 -8.55 -2.94
C GLU A 260 -24.84 -7.97 -3.74
N LEU A 261 -23.64 -8.52 -3.61
CA LEU A 261 -22.46 -8.06 -4.32
C LEU A 261 -22.50 -8.48 -5.80
N GLU A 262 -22.06 -7.57 -6.66
CA GLU A 262 -21.76 -7.86 -8.07
C GLU A 262 -20.64 -8.91 -8.19
N LEU A 263 -20.63 -9.67 -9.28
CA LEU A 263 -19.64 -10.75 -9.50
C LEU A 263 -18.21 -10.20 -9.55
N GLU A 264 -18.04 -8.97 -10.02
CA GLU A 264 -16.80 -8.21 -10.11
C GLU A 264 -16.16 -7.95 -8.73
N ALA A 265 -16.98 -7.97 -7.65
CA ALA A 265 -16.48 -7.82 -6.29
C ALA A 265 -15.74 -9.07 -5.77
N TYR A 266 -15.88 -10.20 -6.46
CA TYR A 266 -15.37 -11.50 -6.04
C TYR A 266 -14.07 -11.86 -6.75
N SER A 267 -13.13 -12.37 -5.95
CA SER A 267 -11.93 -13.06 -6.41
C SER A 267 -12.26 -14.34 -7.19
N ALA A 268 -11.26 -14.86 -7.92
CA ALA A 268 -11.32 -16.22 -8.48
C ALA A 268 -11.51 -17.32 -7.41
N PHE A 269 -11.20 -17.03 -6.14
CA PHE A 269 -11.45 -17.91 -5.00
C PHE A 269 -12.89 -17.86 -4.49
N GLY A 270 -13.77 -17.02 -5.08
CA GLY A 270 -15.14 -16.81 -4.59
C GLY A 270 -15.21 -16.01 -3.30
N THR A 271 -14.12 -15.34 -2.89
CA THR A 271 -14.09 -14.44 -1.73
C THR A 271 -14.08 -12.98 -2.14
N ALA A 272 -14.71 -12.10 -1.35
CA ALA A 272 -14.75 -10.66 -1.60
C ALA A 272 -14.12 -9.88 -0.44
N ARG A 273 -13.26 -8.90 -0.77
CA ARG A 273 -12.55 -8.06 0.23
C ARG A 273 -13.50 -7.19 1.06
N LEU A 274 -14.65 -6.81 0.52
CA LEU A 274 -15.72 -6.09 1.23
C LEU A 274 -16.31 -6.86 2.42
N THR A 275 -16.16 -8.19 2.44
CA THR A 275 -16.62 -9.02 3.56
C THR A 275 -15.59 -9.08 4.69
N GLU A 276 -14.35 -8.58 4.51
CA GLU A 276 -13.34 -8.55 5.56
C GLU A 276 -13.76 -7.58 6.70
N LEU A 277 -13.42 -7.94 7.95
CA LEU A 277 -13.65 -7.05 9.10
C LEU A 277 -12.73 -5.81 9.10
N ASN A 278 -11.68 -5.86 8.30
CA ASN A 278 -10.63 -4.88 8.25
C ASN A 278 -11.16 -3.49 7.85
N LEU A 279 -10.68 -2.44 8.51
CA LEU A 279 -11.10 -1.05 8.25
C LEU A 279 -10.26 -0.35 7.17
N PHE A 280 -9.27 -1.03 6.59
CA PHE A 280 -8.37 -0.46 5.59
C PHE A 280 -9.14 0.16 4.42
N TYR A 281 -10.05 -0.57 3.79
CA TYR A 281 -10.76 -0.09 2.59
C TYR A 281 -11.65 1.12 2.90
N PHE A 282 -12.28 1.13 4.08
CA PHE A 282 -13.07 2.28 4.55
C PHE A 282 -12.19 3.52 4.71
N PHE A 283 -11.02 3.41 5.36
CA PHE A 283 -10.10 4.54 5.53
C PHE A 283 -9.45 4.97 4.21
N ALA A 284 -9.11 4.02 3.35
CA ALA A 284 -8.58 4.29 2.03
C ALA A 284 -9.59 5.08 1.18
N ALA A 285 -10.87 4.71 1.23
CA ALA A 285 -11.93 5.45 0.56
C ALA A 285 -12.07 6.89 1.07
N GLN A 286 -11.95 7.12 2.38
CA GLN A 286 -12.03 8.49 2.92
C GLN A 286 -10.91 9.40 2.39
N ILE A 287 -9.73 8.85 2.11
CA ILE A 287 -8.64 9.60 1.45
C ILE A 287 -8.90 9.70 -0.05
N ALA A 288 -9.26 8.60 -0.71
CA ALA A 288 -9.46 8.55 -2.15
C ALA A 288 -10.57 9.48 -2.64
N ARG A 289 -11.61 9.73 -1.82
CA ARG A 289 -12.70 10.69 -2.09
C ARG A 289 -12.26 12.10 -2.46
N PHE A 290 -11.06 12.52 -2.06
CA PHE A 290 -10.53 13.84 -2.36
C PHE A 290 -9.80 13.92 -3.71
N PHE A 291 -9.70 12.82 -4.44
CA PHE A 291 -8.90 12.70 -5.65
C PHE A 291 -9.68 12.01 -6.77
N THR A 292 -9.37 12.37 -8.02
CA THR A 292 -10.06 11.85 -9.21
C THR A 292 -9.21 10.87 -10.04
N PHE A 293 -7.93 10.67 -9.67
CA PHE A 293 -7.00 9.81 -10.41
C PHE A 293 -7.02 8.35 -9.95
N GLU A 294 -6.65 7.43 -10.84
CA GLU A 294 -6.73 5.96 -10.68
C GLU A 294 -6.07 5.46 -9.37
N HIS A 295 -4.86 5.92 -9.10
CA HIS A 295 -4.06 5.46 -7.96
C HIS A 295 -4.49 6.06 -6.61
N ALA A 296 -5.60 6.81 -6.55
CA ALA A 296 -6.11 7.42 -5.32
C ALA A 296 -6.34 6.39 -4.20
N ALA A 297 -6.76 5.18 -4.54
CA ALA A 297 -6.94 4.07 -3.60
C ALA A 297 -5.65 3.67 -2.86
N ARG A 298 -4.48 3.88 -3.48
CA ARG A 298 -3.16 3.55 -2.90
C ARG A 298 -2.62 4.65 -1.97
N LEU A 299 -3.17 5.87 -2.04
CA LEU A 299 -2.66 7.00 -1.27
C LEU A 299 -2.68 6.76 0.24
N PHE A 300 -3.69 6.06 0.76
CA PHE A 300 -3.76 5.74 2.18
C PHE A 300 -2.58 4.87 2.62
N SER A 301 -2.17 3.88 1.82
CA SER A 301 -0.96 3.10 2.04
C SER A 301 0.29 3.98 2.05
N VAL A 302 0.44 4.86 1.05
CA VAL A 302 1.60 5.77 0.95
C VAL A 302 1.69 6.69 2.18
N LEU A 303 0.57 7.30 2.59
CA LEU A 303 0.50 8.18 3.76
C LEU A 303 0.82 7.41 5.05
N MET A 304 0.33 6.19 5.18
CA MET A 304 0.61 5.32 6.32
C MET A 304 2.10 4.96 6.39
N PHE A 305 2.73 4.63 5.27
CA PHE A 305 4.17 4.36 5.21
C PHE A 305 5.01 5.58 5.58
N ALA A 306 4.69 6.75 5.02
CA ALA A 306 5.33 8.01 5.37
C ALA A 306 5.15 8.34 6.87
N GLY A 307 3.97 8.08 7.42
CA GLY A 307 3.65 8.21 8.84
C GLY A 307 4.49 7.28 9.72
N LEU A 308 4.66 6.02 9.33
CA LEU A 308 5.52 5.05 10.03
C LEU A 308 7.00 5.45 9.99
N MET A 309 7.50 5.92 8.84
CA MET A 309 8.86 6.45 8.71
C MET A 309 9.07 7.68 9.59
N TYR A 310 8.13 8.63 9.58
CA TYR A 310 8.14 9.78 10.47
C TYR A 310 8.14 9.35 11.95
N PHE A 311 7.28 8.40 12.31
CA PHE A 311 7.19 7.85 13.66
C PHE A 311 8.51 7.19 14.10
N LEU A 312 9.13 6.40 13.23
CA LEU A 312 10.44 5.79 13.45
C LEU A 312 11.50 6.87 13.70
N PHE A 313 11.64 7.85 12.80
CA PHE A 313 12.68 8.86 12.91
C PHE A 313 12.49 9.80 14.10
N TRP A 314 11.23 10.11 14.44
CA TRP A 314 10.91 10.87 15.64
C TRP A 314 11.39 10.18 16.91
N ASN A 315 11.37 8.84 16.90
CA ASN A 315 11.73 7.97 18.01
C ASN A 315 13.16 7.40 17.92
N LEU A 316 13.89 7.66 16.83
CA LEU A 316 15.16 7.00 16.50
C LEU A 316 16.17 6.99 17.65
N LYS A 317 16.31 8.12 18.37
CA LYS A 317 17.31 8.24 19.45
C LYS A 317 16.97 7.41 20.69
N LYS A 318 15.67 7.22 20.96
CA LYS A 318 15.18 6.55 22.19
C LYS A 318 14.80 5.09 21.94
N ASN A 319 14.28 4.78 20.76
CA ASN A 319 13.65 3.50 20.43
C ASN A 319 14.23 2.94 19.13
N ARG A 320 15.57 2.77 19.09
CA ARG A 320 16.29 2.26 17.89
C ARG A 320 15.81 0.90 17.41
N PHE A 321 15.20 0.10 18.29
CA PHE A 321 14.65 -1.20 17.94
C PHE A 321 13.55 -1.13 16.85
N LEU A 322 12.89 0.02 16.69
CA LEU A 322 11.92 0.26 15.61
C LEU A 322 12.57 0.20 14.22
N LEU A 323 13.89 0.31 14.11
CA LEU A 323 14.59 0.12 12.84
C LEU A 323 14.37 -1.29 12.28
N CYS A 324 14.22 -2.30 13.15
CA CYS A 324 13.99 -3.67 12.72
C CYS A 324 12.66 -3.84 11.96
N THR A 325 11.65 -2.99 12.21
CA THR A 325 10.34 -3.15 11.58
C THR A 325 10.34 -2.68 10.13
N LEU A 326 11.15 -1.67 9.78
CA LEU A 326 11.12 -1.08 8.43
C LEU A 326 12.38 -1.34 7.61
N TYR A 327 13.53 -1.69 8.21
CA TYR A 327 14.80 -1.78 7.47
C TYR A 327 15.36 -3.19 7.31
N LEU A 328 14.67 -4.22 7.79
CA LEU A 328 15.13 -5.60 7.62
C LEU A 328 14.78 -6.15 6.24
N THR A 329 13.68 -5.73 5.62
CA THR A 329 13.27 -6.25 4.31
C THR A 329 12.58 -5.16 3.47
N PRO A 330 12.84 -5.10 2.15
CA PRO A 330 12.12 -4.22 1.24
C PRO A 330 10.65 -4.64 1.03
N GLN A 331 10.26 -5.85 1.43
CA GLN A 331 8.88 -6.33 1.28
C GLN A 331 7.89 -5.52 2.10
N VAL A 332 8.32 -4.98 3.24
CA VAL A 332 7.50 -4.02 4.01
C VAL A 332 7.23 -2.78 3.16
N TRP A 333 8.20 -2.30 2.37
CA TRP A 333 8.02 -1.11 1.52
C TRP A 333 7.12 -1.44 0.33
N TYR A 334 7.34 -2.59 -0.30
CA TYR A 334 6.51 -3.07 -1.39
C TYR A 334 5.03 -3.16 -1.02
N LEU A 335 4.73 -3.60 0.21
CA LEU A 335 3.37 -3.66 0.74
C LEU A 335 2.60 -2.34 0.65
N TYR A 336 3.30 -1.22 0.72
CA TYR A 336 2.69 0.12 0.67
C TYR A 336 2.67 0.73 -0.73
N THR A 337 3.14 0.01 -1.76
CA THR A 337 3.03 0.43 -3.17
C THR A 337 1.67 0.11 -3.78
N TYR A 338 0.91 -0.81 -3.19
CA TYR A 338 -0.37 -1.25 -3.74
C TYR A 338 -1.48 -1.25 -2.69
N CYS A 339 -2.73 -1.38 -3.15
CA CYS A 339 -3.91 -1.38 -2.30
C CYS A 339 -4.06 -2.74 -1.61
N THR A 340 -3.84 -2.81 -0.30
CA THR A 340 -4.02 -4.06 0.47
C THR A 340 -4.21 -3.82 1.96
N SER A 341 -5.12 -4.58 2.59
CA SER A 341 -5.37 -4.51 4.04
C SER A 341 -4.18 -4.90 4.91
N ASP A 342 -3.25 -5.70 4.38
CA ASP A 342 -2.01 -6.09 5.07
C ASP A 342 -1.16 -4.87 5.50
N ALA A 343 -1.25 -3.76 4.76
CA ALA A 343 -0.54 -2.52 5.06
C ALA A 343 -1.00 -1.90 6.40
N LEU A 344 -2.30 -1.94 6.70
CA LEU A 344 -2.84 -1.47 7.98
C LEU A 344 -2.49 -2.43 9.11
N ASP A 345 -2.60 -3.74 8.85
CA ASP A 345 -2.30 -4.77 9.85
C ASP A 345 -0.85 -4.67 10.34
N PHE A 346 0.08 -4.45 9.41
CA PHE A 346 1.48 -4.22 9.74
C PHE A 346 1.68 -2.92 10.54
N ALA A 347 1.06 -1.81 10.12
CA ALA A 347 1.17 -0.53 10.81
C ALA A 347 0.64 -0.61 12.24
N VAL A 348 -0.51 -1.26 12.44
CA VAL A 348 -1.10 -1.54 13.76
C VAL A 348 -0.13 -2.38 14.59
N GLY A 349 0.51 -3.40 14.00
CA GLY A 349 1.54 -4.19 14.67
C GLY A 349 2.73 -3.37 15.17
N VAL A 350 3.24 -2.43 14.36
CA VAL A 350 4.33 -1.51 14.76
C VAL A 350 3.89 -0.59 15.91
N LEU A 351 2.66 -0.07 15.87
CA LEU A 351 2.12 0.78 16.93
C LEU A 351 1.90 -0.03 18.23
N ALA A 352 1.36 -1.24 18.13
CA ALA A 352 1.18 -2.15 19.27
C ALA A 352 2.53 -2.54 19.89
N LEU A 353 3.53 -2.86 19.07
CA LEU A 353 4.91 -3.05 19.50
C LEU A 353 5.41 -1.87 20.31
N TYR A 354 5.26 -0.64 19.81
CA TYR A 354 5.69 0.54 20.54
C TYR A 354 4.96 0.69 21.88
N GLN A 355 3.65 0.41 21.93
CA GLN A 355 2.90 0.48 23.18
C GLN A 355 3.40 -0.54 24.21
N ILE A 356 3.72 -1.76 23.78
CA ILE A 356 4.13 -2.86 24.66
C ILE A 356 5.61 -2.73 25.05
N ALA A 357 6.50 -2.43 24.11
CA ALA A 357 7.93 -2.53 24.31
C ALA A 357 8.59 -1.26 24.85
N ASN A 358 7.98 -0.07 24.66
CA ASN A 358 8.52 1.19 25.18
C ASN A 358 7.96 1.50 26.57
N PRO A 359 8.77 1.54 27.65
CA PRO A 359 8.31 1.86 29.01
C PRO A 359 7.69 3.26 29.16
N GLY A 360 7.96 4.16 28.23
CA GLY A 360 7.40 5.51 28.15
C GLY A 360 6.16 5.61 27.26
N SER A 361 5.56 4.50 26.84
CA SER A 361 4.37 4.49 25.99
C SER A 361 3.10 4.97 26.71
N MET A 362 2.01 5.13 25.96
CA MET A 362 0.71 5.48 26.54
C MET A 362 0.19 4.33 27.40
N LEU A 363 0.35 3.09 26.94
CA LEU A 363 -0.06 1.88 27.65
C LEU A 363 0.64 1.74 29.01
N HIS A 364 1.96 1.86 29.05
CA HIS A 364 2.72 1.75 30.31
C HIS A 364 2.39 2.87 31.29
N ARG A 365 2.17 4.10 30.80
CA ARG A 365 1.69 5.20 31.65
C ARG A 365 0.32 4.90 32.24
N LEU A 366 -0.62 4.40 31.43
CA LEU A 366 -1.97 4.04 31.88
C LEU A 366 -1.92 2.91 32.92
N ALA A 367 -1.10 1.89 32.70
CA ALA A 367 -0.93 0.76 33.63
C ALA A 367 -0.32 1.18 34.98
N ARG A 368 0.57 2.18 34.98
CA ARG A 368 1.13 2.77 36.21
C ARG A 368 0.14 3.63 36.97
N THR A 369 -0.69 4.42 36.29
CA THR A 369 -1.62 5.34 36.95
C THR A 369 -2.99 4.73 37.23
N GLY A 370 -3.33 3.61 36.58
CA GLY A 370 -4.68 3.06 36.53
C GLY A 370 -5.62 3.83 35.60
N VAL A 371 -6.80 3.26 35.37
CA VAL A 371 -7.88 3.85 34.56
C VAL A 371 -8.72 4.78 35.44
N ASN A 372 -8.93 6.01 34.97
CA ASN A 372 -9.79 7.01 35.61
C ASN A 372 -10.46 7.90 34.56
N ARG A 373 -11.42 8.74 34.96
CA ARG A 373 -12.18 9.62 34.05
C ARG A 373 -11.29 10.52 33.18
N ARG A 374 -10.17 11.03 33.71
CA ARG A 374 -9.25 11.91 32.96
C ARG A 374 -8.46 11.17 31.88
N ASN A 375 -8.29 9.85 32.02
CA ASN A 375 -7.49 9.02 31.12
C ASN A 375 -8.34 8.03 30.29
N ILE A 376 -9.67 8.10 30.34
CA ILE A 376 -10.54 7.16 29.63
C ILE A 376 -10.36 7.22 28.11
N TRP A 377 -10.08 8.40 27.55
CA TRP A 377 -9.79 8.53 26.12
C TRP A 377 -8.54 7.74 25.70
N LYS A 378 -7.53 7.60 26.59
CA LYS A 378 -6.33 6.79 26.33
C LYS A 378 -6.68 5.31 26.27
N LEU A 379 -7.58 4.89 27.18
CA LEU A 379 -8.10 3.53 27.18
C LEU A 379 -8.86 3.24 25.88
N LEU A 380 -9.75 4.15 25.46
CA LEU A 380 -10.50 3.99 24.22
C LEU A 380 -9.59 3.97 22.99
N LEU A 381 -8.61 4.87 22.89
CA LEU A 381 -7.67 4.91 21.78
C LEU A 381 -6.81 3.63 21.70
N LEU A 382 -6.30 3.16 22.85
CA LEU A 382 -5.57 1.90 22.90
C LEU A 382 -6.48 0.71 22.61
N GLY A 383 -7.71 0.71 23.14
CA GLY A 383 -8.72 -0.30 22.85
C GLY A 383 -8.99 -0.41 21.36
N PHE A 384 -9.20 0.72 20.68
CA PHE A 384 -9.35 0.78 19.24
C PHE A 384 -8.11 0.23 18.50
N LEU A 385 -6.91 0.63 18.91
CA LEU A 385 -5.67 0.09 18.33
C LEU A 385 -5.58 -1.44 18.44
N PHE A 386 -5.86 -2.00 19.62
CA PHE A 386 -5.81 -3.45 19.83
C PHE A 386 -6.99 -4.19 19.20
N ALA A 387 -8.16 -3.53 19.05
CA ALA A 387 -9.30 -4.09 18.31
C ALA A 387 -8.96 -4.34 16.84
N ASN A 388 -8.17 -3.45 16.22
CA ASN A 388 -7.73 -3.63 14.84
C ASN A 388 -6.88 -4.92 14.65
N ILE A 389 -6.18 -5.42 15.68
CA ILE A 389 -5.49 -6.73 15.60
C ILE A 389 -6.48 -7.90 15.50
N PHE A 390 -7.71 -7.76 16.02
CA PHE A 390 -8.74 -8.78 15.85
C PHE A 390 -9.53 -8.62 14.55
N MET A 391 -9.44 -7.46 13.90
CA MET A 391 -10.03 -7.17 12.59
C MET A 391 -9.05 -7.43 11.43
N SER A 392 -7.79 -7.75 11.74
CA SER A 392 -6.73 -8.01 10.76
C SER A 392 -6.90 -9.37 10.07
N LYS A 393 -6.08 -9.64 9.05
CA LYS A 393 -5.96 -10.98 8.49
C LYS A 393 -5.47 -11.99 9.54
N GLN A 394 -5.79 -13.27 9.31
CA GLN A 394 -5.53 -14.36 10.27
C GLN A 394 -4.04 -14.50 10.65
N ASN A 395 -3.12 -14.26 9.72
CA ASN A 395 -1.68 -14.29 9.98
C ASN A 395 -1.22 -13.25 11.01
N TYR A 396 -1.99 -12.17 11.22
CA TYR A 396 -1.71 -11.14 12.21
C TYR A 396 -2.34 -11.40 13.59
N TYR A 397 -3.23 -12.39 13.75
CA TYR A 397 -3.80 -12.76 15.06
C TYR A 397 -2.75 -13.20 16.08
N VAL A 398 -1.59 -13.68 15.61
CA VAL A 398 -0.42 -13.96 16.45
C VAL A 398 0.07 -12.71 17.20
N LEU A 399 -0.22 -11.50 16.72
CA LEU A 399 0.06 -10.25 17.44
C LEU A 399 -0.82 -10.09 18.70
N ALA A 400 -2.04 -10.63 18.72
CA ALA A 400 -2.87 -10.64 19.92
C ALA A 400 -2.27 -11.59 20.97
N ILE A 401 -1.84 -12.78 20.54
CA ILE A 401 -1.12 -13.75 21.40
C ILE A 401 0.14 -13.09 21.97
N TYR A 402 0.96 -12.48 21.11
CA TYR A 402 2.13 -11.72 21.50
C TYR A 402 1.81 -10.63 22.53
N ALA A 403 0.76 -9.84 22.32
CA ALA A 403 0.38 -8.77 23.23
C ALA A 403 0.03 -9.30 24.62
N VAL A 404 -0.78 -10.36 24.69
CA VAL A 404 -1.14 -11.01 25.95
C VAL A 404 0.10 -11.56 26.65
N LEU A 405 0.91 -12.35 25.95
CA LEU A 405 2.12 -12.98 26.52
C LEU A 405 3.10 -11.94 27.06
N MET A 406 3.36 -10.86 26.32
CA MET A 406 4.30 -9.81 26.75
C MET A 406 3.80 -9.01 27.94
N LEU A 407 2.51 -8.67 27.98
CA LEU A 407 1.93 -7.92 29.09
C LEU A 407 1.84 -8.76 30.37
N LEU A 408 1.54 -10.05 30.25
CA LEU A 408 1.50 -10.96 31.39
C LEU A 408 2.90 -11.29 31.92
N ALA A 409 3.91 -11.39 31.06
CA ALA A 409 5.30 -11.68 31.46
C ALA A 409 5.90 -10.63 32.40
N GLU A 410 5.37 -9.40 32.42
CA GLU A 410 5.83 -8.32 33.31
C GLU A 410 5.24 -8.37 34.72
N LEU A 411 4.07 -8.98 34.88
CA LEU A 411 3.33 -8.97 36.14
C LEU A 411 4.11 -9.59 37.31
N PRO A 412 4.84 -10.71 37.14
CA PRO A 412 5.63 -11.30 38.22
C PRO A 412 6.74 -10.38 38.75
N ALA A 413 7.25 -9.46 37.93
CA ALA A 413 8.40 -8.61 38.25
C ALA A 413 8.05 -7.37 39.09
N VAL A 414 6.76 -7.08 39.30
CA VAL A 414 6.28 -5.90 40.04
C VAL A 414 5.63 -6.28 41.39
N SER A 415 5.49 -5.28 42.27
CA SER A 415 4.85 -5.44 43.60
C SER A 415 3.39 -5.89 43.49
N LYS A 416 2.83 -6.44 44.56
CA LYS A 416 1.45 -6.99 44.56
C LYS A 416 0.39 -5.94 44.21
N GLU A 417 0.52 -4.73 44.75
CA GLU A 417 -0.40 -3.61 44.50
C GLU A 417 -0.29 -3.13 43.05
N GLU A 418 0.93 -2.97 42.55
CA GLU A 418 1.16 -2.57 41.16
C GLU A 418 0.69 -3.65 40.19
N ARG A 419 0.94 -4.93 40.50
CA ARG A 419 0.47 -6.08 39.72
C ARG A 419 -1.04 -6.06 39.58
N LYS A 420 -1.78 -5.88 40.68
CA LYS A 420 -3.24 -5.79 40.67
C LYS A 420 -3.72 -4.65 39.78
N ARG A 421 -3.12 -3.46 39.91
CA ARG A 421 -3.47 -2.27 39.12
C ARG A 421 -3.17 -2.44 37.62
N ARG A 422 -2.00 -2.98 37.27
CA ARG A 422 -1.64 -3.26 35.87
C ARG A 422 -2.57 -4.28 35.25
N PHE A 423 -2.84 -5.38 35.96
CA PHE A 423 -3.77 -6.42 35.52
C PHE A 423 -5.18 -5.88 35.30
N GLN A 424 -5.72 -5.08 36.23
CA GLN A 424 -7.01 -4.40 36.04
C GLN A 424 -7.01 -3.48 34.82
N THR A 425 -5.92 -2.75 34.57
CA THR A 425 -5.79 -1.90 33.38
C THR A 425 -5.82 -2.74 32.09
N TYR A 426 -5.16 -3.90 32.09
CA TYR A 426 -5.19 -4.81 30.94
C TYR A 426 -6.58 -5.41 30.71
N LEU A 427 -7.34 -5.71 31.77
CA LEU A 427 -8.75 -6.14 31.64
C LEU A 427 -9.63 -5.04 31.05
N TRP A 428 -9.48 -3.79 31.52
CA TRP A 428 -10.18 -2.65 30.92
C TRP A 428 -9.83 -2.47 29.44
N LEU A 429 -8.54 -2.65 29.09
CA LEU A 429 -8.08 -2.55 27.71
C LEU A 429 -8.69 -3.64 26.83
N ALA A 430 -8.74 -4.89 27.32
CA ALA A 430 -9.41 -5.98 26.64
C ALA A 430 -10.91 -5.68 26.45
N GLY A 431 -11.59 -5.18 27.48
CA GLY A 431 -12.99 -4.76 27.38
C GLY A 431 -13.21 -3.64 26.35
N ALA A 432 -12.31 -2.65 26.30
CA ALA A 432 -12.37 -1.59 25.29
C ALA A 432 -12.10 -2.12 23.87
N ALA A 433 -11.16 -3.06 23.70
CA ALA A 433 -10.90 -3.69 22.41
C ALA A 433 -12.12 -4.51 21.94
N LEU A 434 -12.74 -5.29 22.84
CA LEU A 434 -13.97 -6.04 22.56
C LEU A 434 -15.15 -5.12 22.25
N LEU A 435 -15.24 -3.94 22.88
CA LEU A 435 -16.26 -2.94 22.55
C LEU A 435 -16.16 -2.49 21.09
N PHE A 436 -14.97 -2.08 20.63
CA PHE A 436 -14.79 -1.66 19.24
C PHE A 436 -14.95 -2.82 18.25
N LEU A 437 -14.50 -4.02 18.61
CA LEU A 437 -14.75 -5.22 17.84
C LEU A 437 -16.25 -5.48 17.70
N GLY A 438 -16.99 -5.44 18.81
CA GLY A 438 -18.44 -5.60 18.83
C GLY A 438 -19.16 -4.57 17.94
N ILE A 439 -18.75 -3.30 17.98
CA ILE A 439 -19.30 -2.26 17.09
C ILE A 439 -19.11 -2.62 15.61
N ARG A 440 -17.91 -3.08 15.21
CA ARG A 440 -17.65 -3.51 13.82
C ARG A 440 -18.47 -4.73 13.41
N TYR A 441 -18.82 -5.60 14.35
CA TYR A 441 -19.67 -6.77 14.09
C TYR A 441 -21.15 -6.45 13.96
N ILE A 442 -21.63 -5.24 14.30
CA ILE A 442 -23.06 -4.89 14.21
C ILE A 442 -23.59 -5.10 12.77
N PRO A 443 -22.98 -4.53 11.70
CA PRO A 443 -23.45 -4.78 10.33
C PRO A 443 -23.42 -6.27 9.95
N GLU A 444 -22.39 -7.00 10.36
CA GLU A 444 -22.27 -8.43 10.08
C GLU A 444 -23.41 -9.23 10.71
N PHE A 445 -23.79 -8.90 11.95
CA PHE A 445 -24.88 -9.56 12.64
C PHE A 445 -26.25 -9.19 12.03
N LEU A 446 -26.42 -7.96 11.55
CA LEU A 446 -27.65 -7.54 10.87
C LEU A 446 -27.85 -8.29 9.55
N HIS A 447 -26.78 -8.51 8.77
CA HIS A 447 -26.85 -9.22 7.49
C HIS A 447 -26.96 -10.74 7.65
N TYR A 448 -26.13 -11.32 8.52
CA TYR A 448 -25.92 -12.78 8.57
C TYR A 448 -26.42 -13.45 9.85
N GLY A 449 -26.81 -12.69 10.87
CA GLY A 449 -27.08 -13.22 12.21
C GLY A 449 -25.86 -14.00 12.75
N ILE A 450 -26.09 -15.24 13.19
CA ILE A 450 -25.03 -16.15 13.63
C ILE A 450 -24.44 -17.02 12.51
N HIS A 451 -24.96 -16.92 11.29
CA HIS A 451 -24.67 -17.84 10.17
C HIS A 451 -23.64 -17.31 9.16
N ARG A 452 -22.91 -16.24 9.49
CA ARG A 452 -21.93 -15.59 8.59
C ARG A 452 -21.00 -16.57 7.88
N SER A 453 -20.37 -17.48 8.63
CA SER A 453 -19.41 -18.44 8.05
C SER A 453 -20.05 -19.40 7.05
N GLN A 454 -21.33 -19.74 7.24
CA GLN A 454 -22.06 -20.58 6.32
C GLN A 454 -22.40 -19.81 5.04
N VAL A 455 -22.97 -18.61 5.15
CA VAL A 455 -23.34 -17.77 4.00
C VAL A 455 -22.13 -17.47 3.13
N LEU A 456 -21.01 -17.08 3.73
CA LEU A 456 -19.78 -16.80 2.96
C LEU A 456 -19.23 -18.05 2.26
N ARG A 457 -19.39 -19.24 2.85
CA ARG A 457 -18.98 -20.50 2.22
C ARG A 457 -19.91 -20.85 1.05
N GLU A 458 -21.22 -20.67 1.20
CA GLU A 458 -22.19 -20.88 0.12
C GLU A 458 -21.90 -19.96 -1.08
N MET A 459 -21.60 -18.68 -0.83
CA MET A 459 -21.17 -17.75 -1.89
C MET A 459 -19.84 -18.16 -2.52
N GLN A 460 -18.89 -18.62 -1.70
CA GLN A 460 -17.61 -19.10 -2.21
C GLN A 460 -17.79 -20.30 -3.14
N GLU A 461 -18.59 -21.28 -2.73
CA GLU A 461 -18.86 -22.49 -3.52
C GLU A 461 -19.65 -22.18 -4.81
N ALA A 462 -20.52 -21.16 -4.80
CA ALA A 462 -21.28 -20.74 -5.97
C ALA A 462 -20.46 -19.98 -7.02
N ILE A 463 -19.46 -19.19 -6.58
CA ILE A 463 -18.77 -18.22 -7.46
C ILE A 463 -17.35 -18.69 -7.84
N ALA A 464 -16.65 -19.40 -6.95
CA ALA A 464 -15.26 -19.78 -7.18
C ALA A 464 -15.10 -20.64 -8.45
N ILE A 465 -14.07 -20.34 -9.24
CA ILE A 465 -13.76 -21.13 -10.43
C ILE A 465 -13.47 -22.58 -10.02
N PRO A 466 -13.78 -23.60 -10.85
CA PRO A 466 -13.64 -25.01 -10.47
C PRO A 466 -12.25 -25.38 -9.92
N LYS A 467 -11.19 -24.73 -10.44
CA LYS A 467 -9.80 -24.95 -10.00
C LYS A 467 -9.51 -24.49 -8.57
N LEU A 468 -10.26 -23.52 -8.05
CA LEU A 468 -10.05 -22.89 -6.74
C LEU A 468 -11.28 -23.05 -5.82
N ASN A 469 -12.23 -23.88 -6.22
CA ASN A 469 -13.47 -24.11 -5.49
C ASN A 469 -13.28 -25.26 -4.48
N PRO A 470 -13.53 -25.03 -3.18
CA PRO A 470 -13.45 -26.08 -2.15
C PRO A 470 -14.38 -27.26 -2.38
N ALA A 471 -15.52 -27.07 -3.05
CA ALA A 471 -16.51 -28.11 -3.33
C ALA A 471 -16.19 -28.94 -4.59
N SER A 472 -15.30 -28.47 -5.47
CA SER A 472 -14.93 -29.21 -6.67
C SER A 472 -14.14 -30.48 -6.35
N PRO A 473 -14.26 -31.56 -7.15
CA PRO A 473 -13.47 -32.76 -6.99
C PRO A 473 -11.95 -32.47 -7.02
N PRO A 474 -11.12 -33.20 -6.25
CA PRO A 474 -9.68 -32.97 -6.21
C PRO A 474 -8.97 -33.02 -7.58
N SER A 475 -9.54 -33.75 -8.56
CA SER A 475 -9.05 -33.86 -9.94
C SER A 475 -9.25 -32.59 -10.77
N GLU A 476 -10.25 -31.77 -10.43
CA GLU A 476 -10.55 -30.50 -11.12
C GLU A 476 -9.84 -29.31 -10.48
N GLN A 477 -9.51 -29.42 -9.19
CA GLN A 477 -8.79 -28.40 -8.43
C GLN A 477 -7.34 -28.22 -8.93
N SER A 478 -6.84 -26.98 -8.88
CA SER A 478 -5.44 -26.62 -9.16
C SER A 478 -4.46 -27.46 -8.36
N SER A 479 -3.30 -27.83 -8.94
CA SER A 479 -2.29 -28.66 -8.29
C SER A 479 -1.71 -28.08 -6.99
N ALA A 480 -1.85 -26.77 -6.78
CA ALA A 480 -1.41 -26.06 -5.57
C ALA A 480 -2.50 -26.00 -4.48
N PHE A 481 -3.76 -26.20 -4.84
CA PHE A 481 -4.92 -26.01 -3.97
C PHE A 481 -5.19 -27.26 -3.12
N ASN A 482 -5.55 -27.05 -1.84
CA ASN A 482 -5.94 -28.09 -0.87
C ASN A 482 -5.04 -29.35 -0.92
N LEU A 483 -3.73 -29.17 -0.74
CA LEU A 483 -2.76 -30.27 -0.81
C LEU A 483 -3.06 -31.39 0.19
N TYR A 484 -3.57 -31.06 1.38
CA TYR A 484 -4.01 -32.03 2.37
C TYR A 484 -5.15 -32.91 1.84
N GLY A 485 -6.21 -32.31 1.27
CA GLY A 485 -7.33 -33.04 0.66
C GLY A 485 -6.91 -33.92 -0.52
N LYS A 486 -5.77 -33.62 -1.14
CA LYS A 486 -5.15 -34.40 -2.23
C LYS A 486 -4.18 -35.49 -1.76
N GLY A 487 -4.07 -35.72 -0.44
CA GLY A 487 -3.23 -36.77 0.13
C GLY A 487 -1.74 -36.45 0.16
N VAL A 488 -1.33 -35.18 -0.03
CA VAL A 488 0.08 -34.78 0.09
C VAL A 488 0.49 -34.83 1.55
N ALA A 489 1.51 -35.62 1.87
CA ALA A 489 2.05 -35.73 3.21
C ALA A 489 2.72 -34.42 3.66
N LEU A 490 2.65 -34.12 4.97
CA LEU A 490 3.30 -32.95 5.55
C LEU A 490 4.82 -32.95 5.30
N SER A 491 5.45 -34.12 5.33
CA SER A 491 6.88 -34.27 5.00
C SER A 491 7.20 -33.78 3.59
N ASP A 492 6.33 -34.06 2.63
CA ASP A 492 6.55 -33.67 1.23
C ASP A 492 6.38 -32.17 1.04
N LEU A 493 5.42 -31.57 1.74
CA LEU A 493 5.27 -30.13 1.80
C LEU A 493 6.53 -29.44 2.35
N LEU A 494 7.05 -29.93 3.48
CA LEU A 494 8.18 -29.32 4.17
C LEU A 494 9.49 -29.49 3.39
N PHE A 495 9.78 -30.68 2.89
CA PHE A 495 11.11 -31.01 2.38
C PHE A 495 11.21 -31.10 0.86
N HIS A 496 10.10 -31.35 0.14
CA HIS A 496 10.14 -31.65 -1.30
C HIS A 496 9.47 -30.58 -2.18
N LYS A 497 8.51 -29.80 -1.66
CA LYS A 497 7.81 -28.74 -2.42
C LYS A 497 8.49 -27.37 -2.43
N GLY A 498 9.66 -27.23 -1.80
CA GLY A 498 10.43 -25.97 -1.81
C GLY A 498 9.86 -24.84 -0.92
N LEU A 499 8.92 -25.17 -0.01
CA LEU A 499 8.25 -24.24 0.91
C LEU A 499 9.22 -23.21 1.52
N HIS A 500 10.28 -23.68 2.17
CA HIS A 500 11.22 -22.82 2.89
C HIS A 500 11.98 -21.85 1.98
N LYS A 501 12.39 -22.32 0.79
CA LYS A 501 13.12 -21.51 -0.18
C LYS A 501 12.23 -20.40 -0.72
N THR A 502 11.01 -20.73 -1.13
CA THR A 502 10.05 -19.75 -1.66
C THR A 502 9.65 -18.74 -0.58
N LEU A 503 9.39 -19.21 0.64
CA LEU A 503 9.03 -18.36 1.78
C LEU A 503 10.14 -17.35 2.10
N PHE A 504 11.39 -17.80 2.16
CA PHE A 504 12.52 -16.92 2.46
C PHE A 504 12.79 -15.92 1.34
N ARG A 505 12.86 -16.37 0.08
CA ARG A 505 13.11 -15.49 -1.08
C ARG A 505 12.06 -14.40 -1.20
N SER A 506 10.80 -14.78 -1.03
CA SER A 506 9.69 -13.82 -1.07
C SER A 506 9.65 -12.91 0.14
N PHE A 507 10.15 -13.33 1.30
CA PHE A 507 10.30 -12.45 2.46
C PHE A 507 11.39 -11.37 2.27
N VAL A 508 12.44 -11.64 1.49
CA VAL A 508 13.59 -10.72 1.36
C VAL A 508 13.61 -9.88 0.08
N GLY A 509 12.94 -10.30 -1.00
CA GLY A 509 13.05 -9.57 -2.27
C GLY A 509 12.48 -10.27 -3.49
N THR A 510 11.29 -10.88 -3.40
CA THR A 510 10.54 -11.33 -4.60
C THR A 510 9.25 -10.52 -4.71
N TYR A 511 9.00 -9.90 -5.85
CA TYR A 511 7.91 -8.95 -6.05
C TYR A 511 6.92 -9.44 -7.13
N GLY A 512 5.77 -8.76 -7.28
CA GLY A 512 4.78 -9.03 -8.33
C GLY A 512 4.21 -10.45 -8.28
N SER A 513 3.59 -10.83 -7.16
CA SER A 513 3.07 -12.19 -6.96
C SER A 513 4.11 -13.31 -7.26
N LEU A 514 5.33 -13.15 -6.73
CA LEU A 514 6.48 -14.06 -6.89
C LEU A 514 7.17 -14.06 -8.28
N GLN A 515 6.79 -13.17 -9.19
CA GLN A 515 7.33 -13.14 -10.56
C GLN A 515 8.73 -12.52 -10.67
N PHE A 516 9.05 -11.56 -9.79
CA PHE A 516 10.28 -10.76 -9.90
C PHE A 516 11.23 -11.02 -8.73
N PRO A 517 12.01 -12.12 -8.76
CA PRO A 517 12.98 -12.42 -7.71
C PRO A 517 14.25 -11.58 -7.84
N SER A 518 14.74 -11.12 -6.69
CA SER A 518 16.09 -10.58 -6.59
C SER A 518 17.15 -11.69 -6.76
N PRO A 519 18.41 -11.34 -7.11
CA PRO A 519 19.48 -12.31 -7.33
C PRO A 519 19.77 -13.20 -6.13
N ASP A 520 20.31 -14.38 -6.39
CA ASP A 520 20.61 -15.38 -5.36
C ASP A 520 21.64 -14.89 -4.33
N TRP A 521 22.69 -14.20 -4.79
CA TRP A 521 23.70 -13.63 -3.90
C TRP A 521 23.10 -12.65 -2.89
N TYR A 522 22.09 -11.87 -3.31
CA TYR A 522 21.39 -10.93 -2.44
C TYR A 522 20.60 -11.67 -1.36
N CYS A 523 19.85 -12.71 -1.75
CA CYS A 523 19.11 -13.54 -0.80
C CYS A 523 20.04 -14.19 0.23
N HIS A 524 21.17 -14.75 -0.20
CA HIS A 524 22.17 -15.34 0.71
C HIS A 524 22.75 -14.31 1.67
N LEU A 525 23.13 -13.13 1.17
CA LEU A 525 23.67 -12.05 1.99
C LEU A 525 22.67 -11.57 3.05
N MET A 526 21.40 -11.35 2.67
CA MET A 526 20.32 -11.01 3.60
C MET A 526 20.15 -12.08 4.67
N GLY A 527 20.21 -13.37 4.30
CA GLY A 527 20.14 -14.48 5.24
C GLY A 527 21.27 -14.48 6.27
N VAL A 528 22.50 -14.25 5.82
CA VAL A 528 23.67 -14.12 6.72
C VAL A 528 23.49 -12.93 7.68
N LEU A 529 23.04 -11.78 7.19
CA LEU A 529 22.79 -10.60 8.03
C LEU A 529 21.70 -10.85 9.08
N TYR A 530 20.63 -11.57 8.73
CA TYR A 530 19.58 -11.95 9.69
C TYR A 530 20.10 -12.91 10.75
N LEU A 531 20.94 -13.88 10.38
CA LEU A 531 21.58 -14.79 11.34
C LEU A 531 22.48 -14.02 12.30
N ILE A 532 23.32 -13.11 11.81
CA ILE A 532 24.16 -12.25 12.66
C ILE A 532 23.29 -11.40 13.60
N LEU A 533 22.21 -10.82 13.09
CA LEU A 533 21.29 -10.02 13.89
C LEU A 533 20.65 -10.84 15.02
N LEU A 534 20.06 -11.98 14.67
CA LEU A 534 19.35 -12.84 15.59
C LEU A 534 20.29 -13.41 16.66
N LEU A 535 21.43 -13.98 16.25
CA LEU A 535 22.44 -14.51 17.16
C LEU A 535 22.98 -13.40 18.08
N GLY A 536 23.24 -12.21 17.53
CA GLY A 536 23.70 -11.06 18.30
C GLY A 536 22.70 -10.63 19.38
N ILE A 537 21.40 -10.54 19.03
CA ILE A 537 20.34 -10.21 19.99
C ILE A 537 20.21 -11.30 21.06
N CYS A 538 20.10 -12.56 20.66
CA CYS A 538 19.95 -13.70 21.58
C CYS A 538 21.14 -13.79 22.54
N TRP A 539 22.36 -13.67 22.03
CA TRP A 539 23.58 -13.70 22.84
C TRP A 539 23.58 -12.61 23.90
N GLN A 540 23.19 -11.38 23.54
CA GLN A 540 23.15 -10.24 24.47
C GLN A 540 22.20 -10.45 25.65
N VAL A 541 21.04 -11.07 25.40
CA VAL A 541 20.02 -11.36 26.42
C VAL A 541 20.40 -12.59 27.25
N ILE A 542 20.89 -13.66 26.62
CA ILE A 542 21.23 -14.93 27.31
C ILE A 542 22.41 -14.75 28.27
N ARG A 543 23.46 -14.02 27.86
CA ARG A 543 24.64 -13.75 28.70
C ARG A 543 24.37 -12.81 29.87
N GLU A 544 23.25 -12.10 29.87
CA GLU A 544 22.93 -11.18 30.93
C GLU A 544 22.64 -11.92 32.25
N LYS A 545 23.32 -11.51 33.33
CA LYS A 545 23.13 -12.07 34.67
C LYS A 545 22.00 -11.33 35.40
N GLY A 546 21.15 -12.06 36.12
CA GLY A 546 20.15 -11.48 37.03
C GLY A 546 18.80 -11.06 36.41
N TYR A 547 18.59 -11.21 35.11
CA TYR A 547 17.34 -10.79 34.43
C TYR A 547 16.59 -11.96 33.77
N ALA A 548 16.06 -12.88 34.58
CA ALA A 548 15.32 -14.05 34.08
C ALA A 548 14.07 -13.67 33.25
N GLU A 549 13.37 -12.59 33.63
CA GLU A 549 12.20 -12.08 32.89
C GLU A 549 12.51 -11.81 31.41
N ARG A 550 13.67 -11.21 31.10
CA ARG A 550 14.08 -10.92 29.72
C ARG A 550 14.29 -12.19 28.91
N LYS A 551 14.80 -13.25 29.54
CA LYS A 551 15.00 -14.57 28.91
C LYS A 551 13.67 -15.27 28.64
N ILE A 552 12.72 -15.16 29.57
CA ILE A 552 11.35 -15.66 29.39
C ILE A 552 10.68 -14.91 28.23
N LYS A 553 10.74 -13.57 28.21
CA LYS A 553 10.21 -12.76 27.10
C LYS A 553 10.84 -13.17 25.76
N LEU A 554 12.16 -13.36 25.71
CA LEU A 554 12.84 -13.85 24.51
C LEU A 554 12.28 -15.20 24.04
N ALA A 555 12.11 -16.16 24.95
CA ALA A 555 11.53 -17.47 24.62
C ALA A 555 10.10 -17.36 24.08
N LEU A 556 9.27 -16.51 24.71
CA LEU A 556 7.90 -16.24 24.26
C LEU A 556 7.85 -15.59 22.86
N LEU A 557 8.83 -14.74 22.51
CA LEU A 557 8.94 -14.17 21.16
C LEU A 557 9.26 -15.25 20.12
N PHE A 558 10.12 -16.23 20.45
CA PHE A 558 10.35 -17.39 19.58
C PHE A 558 9.10 -18.25 19.43
N VAL A 559 8.32 -18.46 20.50
CA VAL A 559 7.03 -19.16 20.42
C VAL A 559 6.08 -18.42 19.47
N CYS A 560 5.99 -17.09 19.56
CA CYS A 560 5.17 -16.31 18.63
C CYS A 560 5.65 -16.47 17.18
N GLY A 561 6.96 -16.43 16.94
CA GLY A 561 7.53 -16.67 15.60
C GLY A 561 7.25 -18.09 15.07
N LEU A 562 7.29 -19.10 15.93
CA LEU A 562 6.94 -20.47 15.58
C LEU A 562 5.45 -20.62 15.23
N ILE A 563 4.57 -19.93 15.97
CA ILE A 563 3.13 -19.89 15.65
C ILE A 563 2.91 -19.24 14.28
N SER A 564 3.56 -18.11 13.98
CA SER A 564 3.49 -17.50 12.65
C SER A 564 3.93 -18.48 11.55
N TYR A 565 5.03 -19.19 11.77
CA TYR A 565 5.51 -20.19 10.82
C TYR A 565 4.54 -21.37 10.66
N ALA A 566 3.95 -21.87 11.74
CA ALA A 566 2.95 -22.92 11.71
C ALA A 566 1.68 -22.51 10.94
N LEU A 567 1.25 -21.24 11.07
CA LEU A 567 0.12 -20.71 10.30
C LEU A 567 0.41 -20.67 8.79
N VAL A 568 1.65 -20.37 8.39
CA VAL A 568 2.05 -20.44 6.97
C VAL A 568 1.99 -21.87 6.46
N ILE A 569 2.50 -22.83 7.22
CA ILE A 569 2.40 -24.26 6.87
C ILE A 569 0.93 -24.66 6.75
N TYR A 570 0.09 -24.27 7.71
CA TYR A 570 -1.33 -24.58 7.71
C TYR A 570 -2.00 -24.04 6.44
N ASN A 571 -1.80 -22.76 6.12
CA ASN A 571 -2.39 -22.14 4.93
C ASN A 571 -1.91 -22.84 3.64
N ALA A 572 -0.60 -23.11 3.54
CA ALA A 572 -0.01 -23.78 2.38
C ALA A 572 -0.47 -25.23 2.18
N TRP A 573 -0.92 -25.89 3.25
CA TRP A 573 -1.35 -27.29 3.21
C TRP A 573 -2.85 -27.46 3.02
N PHE A 574 -3.65 -26.65 3.73
CA PHE A 574 -5.12 -26.79 3.77
C PHE A 574 -5.87 -25.88 2.80
N VAL A 575 -5.27 -24.77 2.36
CA VAL A 575 -5.96 -23.77 1.53
C VAL A 575 -5.34 -23.74 0.15
N ASP A 576 -4.20 -23.07 0.00
CA ASP A 576 -3.50 -22.94 -1.27
C ASP A 576 -2.00 -22.82 -1.04
N PHE A 577 -1.20 -23.52 -1.84
CA PHE A 577 0.26 -23.52 -1.74
C PHE A 577 0.85 -22.19 -2.22
N GLN A 578 0.76 -21.18 -1.35
CA GLN A 578 1.34 -19.85 -1.54
C GLN A 578 2.34 -19.57 -0.42
N ALA A 579 3.57 -20.07 -0.59
CA ALA A 579 4.67 -19.86 0.35
C ALA A 579 5.22 -18.42 0.27
N GLN A 580 4.38 -17.43 0.59
CA GLN A 580 4.72 -16.01 0.48
C GLN A 580 5.21 -15.43 1.81
N GLY A 581 6.33 -14.71 1.75
CA GLY A 581 6.97 -14.07 2.89
C GLY A 581 6.11 -13.01 3.57
N ARG A 582 5.14 -12.41 2.86
CA ARG A 582 4.20 -11.44 3.44
C ARG A 582 3.46 -12.01 4.66
N TYR A 583 3.19 -13.31 4.68
CA TYR A 583 2.54 -13.97 5.82
C TYR A 583 3.41 -14.02 7.09
N MET A 584 4.73 -13.86 6.95
CA MET A 584 5.70 -13.83 8.06
C MET A 584 6.05 -12.42 8.55
N MET A 585 5.43 -11.36 8.01
CA MET A 585 5.67 -9.97 8.44
C MET A 585 5.55 -9.72 9.95
N PRO A 586 4.64 -10.37 10.71
CA PRO A 586 4.60 -10.24 12.17
C PRO A 586 5.93 -10.57 12.87
N VAL A 587 6.80 -11.42 12.29
CA VAL A 587 8.10 -11.75 12.88
C VAL A 587 9.00 -10.53 13.04
N LEU A 588 8.87 -9.52 12.18
CA LEU A 588 9.61 -8.25 12.32
C LEU A 588 9.27 -7.53 13.62
N ILE A 589 8.02 -7.66 14.10
CA ILE A 589 7.59 -7.13 15.40
C ILE A 589 8.30 -7.85 16.54
N PHE A 590 8.44 -9.17 16.44
CA PHE A 590 9.09 -9.98 17.47
C PHE A 590 10.59 -9.73 17.54
N VAL A 591 11.25 -9.64 16.39
CA VAL A 591 12.68 -9.29 16.30
C VAL A 591 12.94 -7.89 16.86
N ALA A 592 12.06 -6.93 16.55
CA ALA A 592 12.14 -5.58 17.09
C ALA A 592 11.98 -5.56 18.62
N HIS A 593 11.02 -6.31 19.19
CA HIS A 593 10.92 -6.41 20.66
C HIS A 593 12.17 -7.09 21.24
N ALA A 594 12.65 -8.18 20.63
CA ALA A 594 13.85 -8.88 21.09
C ALA A 594 15.06 -7.92 21.19
N ALA A 595 15.21 -7.01 20.22
CA ALA A 595 16.29 -6.02 20.18
C ALA A 595 16.23 -4.98 21.33
N VAL A 596 15.09 -4.77 22.00
CA VAL A 596 14.95 -3.84 23.13
C VAL A 596 14.91 -4.52 24.49
N LEU A 597 14.78 -5.86 24.56
CA LEU A 597 14.81 -6.60 25.83
C LEU A 597 16.03 -6.22 26.68
N LYS A 598 17.18 -6.02 26.03
CA LYS A 598 18.35 -5.38 26.62
C LYS A 598 18.61 -4.04 25.90
N PRO A 599 18.31 -2.88 26.54
CA PRO A 599 18.29 -1.57 25.88
C PRO A 599 19.58 -1.15 25.16
N GLU A 600 20.73 -1.64 25.61
CA GLU A 600 22.03 -1.34 25.02
C GLU A 600 22.25 -2.03 23.67
N THR A 601 21.53 -3.14 23.40
CA THR A 601 21.70 -3.98 22.21
C THR A 601 21.51 -3.19 20.93
N ALA A 602 20.39 -2.47 20.82
CA ALA A 602 20.07 -1.64 19.67
C ALA A 602 20.97 -0.40 19.52
N ARG A 603 21.95 -0.19 20.42
CA ARG A 603 22.99 0.86 20.33
C ARG A 603 24.38 0.30 20.06
N GLN A 604 24.55 -1.02 20.03
CA GLN A 604 25.84 -1.64 19.71
C GLN A 604 26.27 -1.34 18.27
N LYS A 605 27.59 -1.24 18.04
CA LYS A 605 28.14 -0.96 16.71
C LYS A 605 27.74 -2.02 15.68
N TRP A 606 27.84 -3.30 16.04
CA TRP A 606 27.48 -4.40 15.15
C TRP A 606 26.02 -4.32 14.72
N PHE A 607 25.11 -3.96 15.63
CA PHE A 607 23.68 -3.80 15.33
C PHE A 607 23.45 -2.68 14.33
N GLN A 608 24.12 -1.53 14.51
CA GLN A 608 24.02 -0.42 13.54
C GLN A 608 24.52 -0.81 12.16
N ILE A 609 25.66 -1.53 12.09
CA ILE A 609 26.25 -1.97 10.82
C ILE A 609 25.29 -2.91 10.10
N VAL A 610 24.73 -3.90 10.80
CA VAL A 610 23.79 -4.86 10.21
C VAL A 610 22.53 -4.16 9.71
N ILE A 611 21.92 -3.28 10.50
CA ILE A 611 20.72 -2.53 10.09
C ILE A 611 21.00 -1.60 8.90
N CYS A 612 22.15 -0.92 8.88
CA CYS A 612 22.53 -0.11 7.72
C CYS A 612 22.73 -0.98 6.47
N ALA A 613 23.37 -2.15 6.62
CA ALA A 613 23.58 -3.08 5.52
C ALA A 613 22.24 -3.59 4.96
N THR A 614 21.33 -4.06 5.82
CA THR A 614 20.00 -4.51 5.37
C THR A 614 19.19 -3.36 4.77
N ALA A 615 19.29 -2.14 5.30
CA ALA A 615 18.62 -0.97 4.73
C ALA A 615 19.10 -0.64 3.31
N VAL A 616 20.42 -0.61 3.09
CA VAL A 616 21.01 -0.33 1.77
C VAL A 616 20.72 -1.45 0.78
N LEU A 617 20.82 -2.71 1.22
CA LEU A 617 20.46 -3.86 0.39
C LEU A 617 18.98 -3.85 0.04
N SER A 618 18.10 -3.52 0.98
CA SER A 618 16.66 -3.35 0.72
C SER A 618 16.42 -2.26 -0.32
N LEU A 619 17.14 -1.13 -0.23
CA LEU A 619 17.06 -0.05 -1.23
C LEU A 619 17.50 -0.50 -2.61
N TYR A 620 18.60 -1.23 -2.70
CA TYR A 620 19.06 -1.84 -3.95
C TYR A 620 18.01 -2.78 -4.54
N SER A 621 17.54 -3.76 -3.77
CA SER A 621 16.54 -4.74 -4.19
C SER A 621 15.25 -4.08 -4.66
N PHE A 622 14.75 -3.12 -3.88
CA PHE A 622 13.50 -2.43 -4.19
C PHE A 622 13.64 -1.52 -5.41
N GLY A 623 14.68 -0.70 -5.48
CA GLY A 623 14.86 0.25 -6.58
C GLY A 623 15.24 -0.42 -7.91
N VAL A 624 16.00 -1.51 -7.88
CA VAL A 624 16.52 -2.17 -9.09
C VAL A 624 15.61 -3.29 -9.59
N TYR A 625 15.00 -4.07 -8.68
CA TYR A 625 14.21 -5.25 -9.07
C TYR A 625 12.71 -5.09 -8.85
N CYS A 626 12.25 -4.28 -7.90
CA CYS A 626 10.81 -4.06 -7.73
C CYS A 626 10.31 -2.99 -8.70
N ILE A 627 10.71 -1.73 -8.48
CA ILE A 627 10.11 -0.57 -9.15
C ILE A 627 10.08 -0.67 -10.68
N PRO A 628 11.16 -1.10 -11.38
CA PRO A 628 11.13 -1.20 -12.83
C PRO A 628 10.24 -2.33 -13.37
N ASN A 629 10.03 -3.41 -12.59
CA ASN A 629 9.30 -4.59 -13.06
C ASN A 629 7.82 -4.59 -12.66
N ILE A 630 7.44 -3.79 -11.66
CA ILE A 630 6.02 -3.70 -11.26
C ILE A 630 5.22 -2.72 -12.12
N GLN A 631 5.85 -2.10 -13.09
CA GLN A 631 5.16 -1.28 -14.09
C GLN A 631 4.43 -2.21 -15.07
N PRO A 632 3.33 -1.77 -15.69
CA PRO A 632 2.64 -2.56 -16.71
C PRO A 632 3.67 -3.08 -17.74
N PRO A 633 3.72 -4.39 -18.01
CA PRO A 633 4.48 -4.89 -19.14
C PRO A 633 3.77 -4.39 -20.39
N TYR A 634 4.40 -3.42 -21.04
CA TYR A 634 4.04 -3.07 -22.40
C TYR A 634 4.60 -4.11 -23.36
#